data_AF-A0A950XV16-F1
#
_entry.id   AF-A0A950XV16-F1
#
_cell.length_a   1.000
_cell.length_b   1.000
_cell.length_c   1.000
_cell.angle_alpha   90.00
_cell.angle_beta   90.00
_cell.angle_gamma   90.00
#
_symmetry.space_group_name_H-M   'P 1'
#
loop_
_entity.id
_entity.type
_entity.pdbx_description
1 polymer ?
#
loop_
_entity_poly.entity_id
_entity_poly.type
_entity_poly.pdbx_seq_one_letter_code
_entity_poly.pdbx_strand_id
1 'polypeptide(L)'
;MIKKWLPALALANLNWAGVVFHGDPTGQNDSAAPLQQAINQLAAQGGGTLLVPRGNYAMNTYRRSTHPCKFTNILVPSNVTLQGEPGARLRQNASGRGPVGACGTVENSVLAVANATTFQTISFQRGAFYGAHPVTANDTSVSATNPSDAKHFVVGDSIGIYGEKTGDVLPSEFTTVTRVDAAKGVIGFAVHLARAFPTAYITKVTDYAVRNVTLTNLTLEGAVPFEAQEGFNITLENCALRYDTTAGGGNLVTGFVINTVRNFRMSGGSVEPVSGGAFVGTELPQRNSADVTFEGVTFTGETFGTGEFGIHWKFSRCTFWLTSATAPQAFALQGWDMAATGNIFHATGYSASGATCVSDFAGGIGSHRALFGAVRFTDNFIYCDTRGSGNPAVKSALPGTQWIGNHIEGNPGTVGAALNGDGFMFSGNYVNVSHVSWAILAETYSGTDSGVIMNNVVNGGGSVSNGIDLPGGGPRAGGYVITGNTFVGFTTAGVNIPVITASHSGTVVANNFGSPDYQPPARKSR
;
A
#
# COMPACT_ATOMS: atom_id res chain seq x y z
N MET A 1 -41.35 -20.67 -47.49
CA MET A 1 -40.68 -21.91 -47.02
C MET A 1 -39.26 -21.54 -46.62
N ILE A 2 -38.70 -22.20 -45.61
CA ILE A 2 -37.43 -21.92 -44.87
C ILE A 2 -37.62 -21.09 -43.59
N LYS A 3 -38.10 -21.79 -42.54
CA LYS A 3 -37.87 -21.47 -41.13
C LYS A 3 -36.41 -21.83 -40.82
N LYS A 4 -35.53 -20.83 -40.62
CA LYS A 4 -34.20 -21.07 -40.04
C LYS A 4 -34.34 -21.21 -38.53
N TRP A 5 -34.14 -22.43 -38.05
CA TRP A 5 -33.93 -22.76 -36.65
C TRP A 5 -32.63 -22.09 -36.18
N LEU A 6 -32.74 -21.16 -35.24
CA LEU A 6 -31.64 -20.81 -34.34
C LEU A 6 -31.59 -21.91 -33.27
N PRO A 7 -30.45 -22.58 -33.04
CA PRO A 7 -30.33 -23.43 -31.88
C PRO A 7 -30.31 -22.51 -30.65
N ALA A 8 -31.32 -22.68 -29.80
CA ALA A 8 -31.26 -22.26 -28.42
C ALA A 8 -30.00 -22.91 -27.82
N LEU A 9 -28.98 -22.09 -27.56
CA LEU A 9 -27.90 -22.45 -26.67
C LEU A 9 -28.53 -22.62 -25.29
N ALA A 10 -28.93 -23.86 -25.03
CA ALA A 10 -29.25 -24.33 -23.71
C ALA A 10 -28.05 -24.02 -22.81
N LEU A 11 -28.29 -23.22 -21.78
CA LEU A 11 -27.48 -23.11 -20.58
C LEU A 11 -27.34 -24.52 -19.98
N ALA A 12 -26.37 -25.27 -20.48
CA ALA A 12 -26.04 -26.59 -19.99
C ALA A 12 -25.30 -26.44 -18.67
N ASN A 13 -26.03 -26.65 -17.58
CA ASN A 13 -25.60 -27.23 -16.31
C ASN A 13 -24.07 -27.34 -16.11
N LEU A 14 -23.45 -26.25 -15.66
CA LEU A 14 -22.20 -26.32 -14.92
C LEU A 14 -22.56 -26.68 -13.47
N ASN A 15 -22.46 -27.97 -13.18
CA ASN A 15 -22.72 -28.55 -11.87
C ASN A 15 -21.57 -28.19 -10.90
N TRP A 16 -21.69 -27.05 -10.22
CA TRP A 16 -20.89 -26.67 -9.05
C TRP A 16 -21.84 -26.56 -7.86
N ALA A 17 -21.42 -27.00 -6.68
CA ALA A 17 -22.29 -27.20 -5.51
C ALA A 17 -23.22 -26.01 -5.16
N GLY A 18 -24.45 -26.05 -5.68
CA GLY A 18 -25.70 -25.92 -4.91
C GLY A 18 -26.15 -24.55 -4.38
N VAL A 19 -25.35 -23.48 -4.40
CA VAL A 19 -25.76 -22.18 -3.86
C VAL A 19 -26.08 -21.19 -4.98
N VAL A 20 -27.36 -20.79 -5.08
CA VAL A 20 -27.84 -19.79 -6.05
C VAL A 20 -28.11 -18.47 -5.34
N PHE A 21 -27.52 -17.40 -5.86
CA PHE A 21 -27.82 -16.03 -5.44
C PHE A 21 -29.06 -15.50 -6.19
N HIS A 22 -30.11 -15.14 -5.43
CA HIS A 22 -31.37 -14.62 -5.94
C HIS A 22 -31.53 -13.11 -5.66
N GLY A 23 -30.51 -12.30 -5.95
CA GLY A 23 -30.61 -10.84 -5.86
C GLY A 23 -31.39 -10.23 -7.01
N ASP A 24 -31.84 -8.99 -6.83
CA ASP A 24 -32.46 -8.19 -7.88
C ASP A 24 -31.37 -7.52 -8.74
N PRO A 25 -31.12 -7.98 -9.98
CA PRO A 25 -30.05 -7.45 -10.81
C PRO A 25 -30.34 -6.04 -11.36
N THR A 26 -31.56 -5.53 -11.18
CA THR A 26 -31.93 -4.16 -11.60
C THR A 26 -31.54 -3.12 -10.56
N GLY A 27 -31.35 -3.54 -9.30
CA GLY A 27 -31.04 -2.66 -8.18
C GLY A 27 -32.23 -1.88 -7.65
N GLN A 28 -33.46 -2.27 -8.00
CA GLN A 28 -34.67 -1.69 -7.45
C GLN A 28 -34.91 -2.18 -6.01
N ASN A 29 -34.60 -3.44 -5.73
CA ASN A 29 -34.75 -4.06 -4.42
C ASN A 29 -33.40 -4.33 -3.73
N ASP A 30 -33.44 -4.39 -2.40
CA ASP A 30 -32.28 -4.74 -1.61
C ASP A 30 -31.82 -6.17 -1.90
N SER A 31 -30.53 -6.33 -2.18
CA SER A 31 -29.90 -7.62 -2.48
C SER A 31 -28.90 -8.05 -1.41
N ALA A 32 -28.71 -7.25 -0.34
CA ALA A 32 -27.75 -7.56 0.72
C ALA A 32 -28.10 -8.87 1.46
N ALA A 33 -29.36 -9.04 1.89
CA ALA A 33 -29.78 -10.24 2.62
C ALA A 33 -29.71 -11.53 1.79
N PRO A 34 -30.22 -11.59 0.54
CA PRO A 34 -30.07 -12.76 -0.32
C PRO A 34 -28.61 -13.13 -0.61
N LEU A 35 -27.76 -12.12 -0.87
CA LEU A 35 -26.33 -12.36 -1.13
C LEU A 35 -25.64 -12.94 0.11
N GLN A 36 -25.89 -12.36 1.27
CA GLN A 36 -25.30 -12.85 2.51
C GLN A 36 -25.79 -14.24 2.91
N GLN A 37 -27.06 -14.57 2.62
CA GLN A 37 -27.58 -15.92 2.84
C GLN A 37 -26.82 -16.96 2.01
N ALA A 38 -26.58 -16.66 0.72
CA ALA A 38 -25.78 -17.52 -0.15
C ALA A 38 -24.34 -17.70 0.38
N ILE A 39 -23.70 -16.61 0.80
CA ILE A 39 -22.35 -16.65 1.42
C ILE A 39 -22.34 -17.54 2.67
N ASN A 40 -23.33 -17.38 3.55
CA ASN A 40 -23.43 -18.18 4.78
C ASN A 40 -23.64 -19.68 4.49
N GLN A 41 -24.39 -20.01 3.43
CA GLN A 41 -24.58 -21.40 3.01
C GLN A 41 -23.27 -22.04 2.56
N LEU A 42 -22.44 -21.33 1.78
CA LEU A 42 -21.11 -21.81 1.41
C LEU A 42 -20.21 -21.96 2.62
N ALA A 43 -20.21 -20.98 3.53
CA ALA A 43 -19.41 -21.04 4.75
C ALA A 43 -19.77 -22.25 5.62
N ALA A 44 -21.07 -22.56 5.75
CA ALA A 44 -21.55 -23.75 6.48
C ALA A 44 -21.13 -25.07 5.82
N GLN A 45 -20.82 -25.06 4.52
CA GLN A 45 -20.29 -26.20 3.77
C GLN A 45 -18.75 -26.28 3.82
N GLY A 46 -18.09 -25.41 4.58
CA GLY A 46 -16.63 -25.33 4.69
C GLY A 46 -15.95 -24.40 3.68
N GLY A 47 -16.73 -23.74 2.81
CA GLY A 47 -16.27 -22.84 1.76
C GLY A 47 -16.90 -23.14 0.40
N GLY A 48 -16.41 -22.46 -0.63
CA GLY A 48 -16.86 -22.68 -2.01
C GLY A 48 -16.89 -21.40 -2.83
N THR A 49 -17.42 -21.49 -4.04
CA THR A 49 -17.52 -20.35 -4.97
C THR A 49 -18.98 -19.94 -5.14
N LEU A 50 -19.27 -18.67 -4.91
CA LEU A 50 -20.53 -18.04 -5.28
C LEU A 50 -20.37 -17.31 -6.61
N LEU A 51 -21.16 -17.71 -7.61
CA LEU A 51 -21.28 -16.97 -8.85
C LEU A 51 -22.25 -15.80 -8.65
N VAL A 52 -21.82 -14.59 -8.98
CA VAL A 52 -22.64 -13.38 -8.95
C VAL A 52 -22.95 -12.98 -10.39
N PRO A 53 -24.19 -13.22 -10.88
CA PRO A 53 -24.54 -12.91 -12.26
C PRO A 53 -24.40 -11.43 -12.57
N ARG A 54 -24.33 -11.08 -13.85
CA ARG A 54 -24.30 -9.69 -14.28
C ARG A 54 -25.55 -8.95 -13.78
N GLY A 55 -25.34 -7.80 -13.14
CA GLY A 55 -26.41 -7.01 -12.55
C GLY A 55 -25.89 -5.88 -11.67
N ASN A 56 -26.77 -4.93 -11.34
CA ASN A 56 -26.50 -3.84 -10.42
C ASN A 56 -27.30 -4.07 -9.14
N TYR A 57 -26.69 -4.71 -8.15
CA TYR A 57 -27.36 -5.14 -6.93
C TYR A 57 -27.28 -4.05 -5.86
N ALA A 58 -28.44 -3.53 -5.46
CA ALA A 58 -28.52 -2.51 -4.41
C ALA A 58 -28.26 -3.12 -3.04
N MET A 59 -27.38 -2.51 -2.26
CA MET A 59 -27.14 -2.80 -0.85
C MET A 59 -27.83 -1.71 -0.04
N ASN A 60 -29.05 -2.01 0.43
CA ASN A 60 -29.90 -1.06 1.16
C ASN A 60 -29.96 -1.33 2.65
N THR A 61 -29.46 -2.48 3.11
CA THR A 61 -29.35 -2.83 4.52
C THR A 61 -27.90 -3.01 4.91
N TYR A 62 -27.60 -2.65 6.16
CA TYR A 62 -26.29 -2.81 6.75
C TYR A 62 -26.36 -3.71 7.97
N ARG A 63 -25.21 -4.26 8.32
CA ARG A 63 -24.95 -5.00 9.55
C ARG A 63 -24.09 -4.13 10.44
N ARG A 64 -24.56 -3.92 11.66
CA ARG A 64 -23.76 -3.26 12.69
C ARG A 64 -22.76 -4.25 13.24
N SER A 65 -21.54 -3.79 13.45
CA SER A 65 -20.56 -4.53 14.22
C SER A 65 -20.73 -4.24 15.74
N THR A 66 -20.26 -5.10 16.64
CA THR A 66 -20.07 -4.77 18.07
C THR A 66 -19.32 -3.44 18.33
N HIS A 67 -18.48 -2.93 17.43
CA HIS A 67 -17.89 -1.61 17.50
C HIS A 67 -18.94 -0.59 17.07
N PRO A 68 -19.24 0.42 17.89
CA PRO A 68 -20.37 1.31 17.63
C PRO A 68 -20.24 2.11 16.34
N CYS A 69 -19.04 2.19 15.77
CA CYS A 69 -18.69 3.02 14.62
C CYS A 69 -18.32 2.24 13.34
N LYS A 70 -18.54 0.92 13.30
CA LYS A 70 -18.24 0.09 12.11
C LYS A 70 -19.46 -0.67 11.62
N PHE A 71 -19.64 -0.66 10.31
CA PHE A 71 -20.79 -1.24 9.61
C PHE A 71 -20.33 -1.90 8.31
N THR A 72 -21.11 -2.87 7.83
CA THR A 72 -20.88 -3.46 6.51
C THR A 72 -22.18 -3.92 5.86
N ASN A 73 -22.28 -3.91 4.53
CA ASN A 73 -23.42 -4.53 3.86
C ASN A 73 -23.27 -6.05 3.78
N ILE A 74 -22.09 -6.52 3.33
CA ILE A 74 -21.77 -7.93 3.11
C ILE A 74 -20.52 -8.32 3.89
N LEU A 75 -20.57 -9.43 4.60
CA LEU A 75 -19.43 -10.04 5.30
C LEU A 75 -19.07 -11.38 4.66
N VAL A 76 -17.82 -11.52 4.24
CA VAL A 76 -17.27 -12.73 3.61
C VAL A 76 -16.34 -13.45 4.60
N PRO A 77 -16.68 -14.68 5.04
CA PRO A 77 -15.85 -15.47 5.93
C PRO A 77 -14.79 -16.27 5.15
N SER A 78 -13.99 -17.06 5.87
CA SER A 78 -12.93 -17.90 5.30
C SER A 78 -13.43 -18.87 4.23
N ASN A 79 -12.54 -19.19 3.29
CA ASN A 79 -12.72 -20.19 2.22
C ASN A 79 -13.86 -19.90 1.23
N VAL A 80 -14.37 -18.68 1.18
CA VAL A 80 -15.39 -18.26 0.22
C VAL A 80 -14.74 -17.49 -0.93
N THR A 81 -15.12 -17.86 -2.16
CA THR A 81 -14.81 -17.12 -3.37
C THR A 81 -16.07 -16.47 -3.92
N LEU A 82 -16.03 -15.18 -4.24
CA LEU A 82 -17.08 -14.50 -4.98
C LEU A 82 -16.61 -14.21 -6.40
N GLN A 83 -17.25 -14.81 -7.38
CA GLN A 83 -16.90 -14.69 -8.79
C GLN A 83 -18.03 -13.96 -9.53
N GLY A 84 -17.79 -12.70 -9.86
CA GLY A 84 -18.68 -11.90 -10.69
C GLY A 84 -18.62 -12.30 -12.16
N GLU A 85 -19.77 -12.29 -12.83
CA GLU A 85 -19.78 -12.11 -14.28
C GLU A 85 -19.40 -10.67 -14.63
N PRO A 86 -18.77 -10.41 -15.79
CA PRO A 86 -18.45 -9.05 -16.21
C PRO A 86 -19.66 -8.11 -16.14
N GLY A 87 -19.56 -7.08 -15.29
CA GLY A 87 -20.64 -6.13 -15.02
C GLY A 87 -21.49 -6.44 -13.78
N ALA A 88 -21.14 -7.44 -12.98
CA ALA A 88 -21.68 -7.63 -11.63
C ALA A 88 -21.19 -6.50 -10.71
N ARG A 89 -22.14 -5.73 -10.15
CA ARG A 89 -21.88 -4.57 -9.30
C ARG A 89 -22.68 -4.68 -8.01
N LEU A 90 -22.00 -4.56 -6.87
CA LEU A 90 -22.60 -4.37 -5.56
C LEU A 90 -22.53 -2.89 -5.21
N ARG A 91 -23.68 -2.23 -5.08
CA ARG A 91 -23.75 -0.78 -4.90
C ARG A 91 -24.49 -0.42 -3.62
N GLN A 92 -23.79 0.22 -2.69
CA GLN A 92 -24.38 0.80 -1.50
C GLN A 92 -25.22 2.02 -1.84
N ASN A 93 -26.50 1.96 -1.46
CA ASN A 93 -27.37 3.12 -1.51
C ASN A 93 -27.36 3.86 -0.16
N ALA A 94 -27.94 5.06 -0.12
CA ALA A 94 -27.99 5.88 1.09
C ALA A 94 -28.63 5.19 2.31
N SER A 95 -29.59 4.27 2.12
CA SER A 95 -30.18 3.50 3.23
C SER A 95 -29.28 2.36 3.72
N GLY A 96 -28.36 1.90 2.87
CA GLY A 96 -27.38 0.86 3.18
C GLY A 96 -26.22 1.35 4.05
N ARG A 97 -26.31 2.56 4.62
CA ARG A 97 -25.27 3.10 5.50
C ARG A 97 -25.67 3.14 6.95
N GLY A 98 -24.72 2.76 7.81
CA GLY A 98 -24.85 2.91 9.25
C GLY A 98 -24.94 4.38 9.66
N PRO A 99 -25.65 4.70 10.76
CA PRO A 99 -25.76 6.06 11.27
C PRO A 99 -24.46 6.51 11.93
N VAL A 100 -24.10 7.79 11.77
CA VAL A 100 -22.88 8.38 12.36
C VAL A 100 -22.92 8.40 13.90
N GLY A 101 -24.12 8.50 14.49
CA GLY A 101 -24.33 8.39 15.94
C GLY A 101 -23.36 9.25 16.78
N ALA A 102 -22.83 8.68 17.86
CA ALA A 102 -21.86 9.33 18.76
C ALA A 102 -20.40 9.26 18.27
N CYS A 103 -20.13 8.62 17.13
CA CYS A 103 -18.77 8.28 16.71
C CYS A 103 -18.02 9.42 16.03
N GLY A 104 -18.68 10.54 15.69
CA GLY A 104 -18.12 11.63 14.88
C GLY A 104 -17.91 11.24 13.40
N THR A 105 -17.42 10.04 13.15
CA THR A 105 -17.29 9.39 11.84
C THR A 105 -17.51 7.88 12.01
N VAL A 106 -18.11 7.22 11.02
CA VAL A 106 -18.27 5.76 11.01
C VAL A 106 -17.71 5.17 9.73
N GLU A 107 -17.16 3.98 9.83
CA GLU A 107 -16.66 3.21 8.68
C GLU A 107 -17.77 2.27 8.23
N ASN A 108 -18.09 2.28 6.94
CA ASN A 108 -19.18 1.48 6.41
C ASN A 108 -18.83 0.86 5.06
N SER A 109 -18.43 -0.41 5.10
CA SER A 109 -17.99 -1.13 3.93
C SER A 109 -19.13 -1.75 3.12
N VAL A 110 -18.99 -1.78 1.79
CA VAL A 110 -19.90 -2.57 0.94
C VAL A 110 -19.66 -4.05 1.20
N LEU A 111 -18.39 -4.45 1.21
CA LEU A 111 -17.97 -5.81 1.44
C LEU A 111 -16.78 -5.83 2.40
N ALA A 112 -16.92 -6.58 3.48
CA ALA A 112 -15.86 -6.85 4.44
C ALA A 112 -15.43 -8.32 4.40
N VAL A 113 -14.13 -8.55 4.31
CA VAL A 113 -13.48 -9.84 4.56
C VAL A 113 -12.94 -9.82 5.99
N ALA A 114 -13.71 -10.38 6.90
CA ALA A 114 -13.40 -10.37 8.31
C ALA A 114 -14.21 -11.42 9.07
N ASN A 115 -13.78 -11.75 10.28
CA ASN A 115 -14.49 -12.70 11.10
C ASN A 115 -15.77 -12.04 11.65
N ALA A 116 -16.90 -12.74 11.57
CA ALA A 116 -18.21 -12.21 11.98
C ALA A 116 -18.26 -11.75 13.43
N THR A 117 -17.45 -12.36 14.29
CA THR A 117 -17.38 -12.03 15.72
C THR A 117 -16.39 -10.89 16.01
N THR A 118 -15.37 -10.68 15.17
CA THR A 118 -14.26 -9.73 15.42
C THR A 118 -14.05 -8.63 14.40
N PHE A 119 -14.89 -8.53 13.36
CA PHE A 119 -15.04 -7.37 12.45
C PHE A 119 -15.36 -6.05 13.20
N GLN A 120 -14.43 -5.51 13.98
CA GLN A 120 -14.75 -4.65 15.13
C GLN A 120 -13.55 -3.81 15.57
N THR A 121 -12.41 -4.48 15.70
CA THR A 121 -11.23 -3.98 16.38
C THR A 121 -10.10 -4.70 15.70
N ILE A 122 -9.10 -3.95 15.25
CA ILE A 122 -7.95 -4.55 14.61
C ILE A 122 -7.13 -5.15 15.75
N SER A 123 -7.32 -6.44 16.00
CA SER A 123 -7.30 -7.03 17.32
C SER A 123 -6.59 -8.38 17.41
N PHE A 124 -5.76 -8.74 16.44
CA PHE A 124 -4.77 -9.80 16.65
C PHE A 124 -3.93 -9.59 17.93
N GLN A 125 -4.01 -8.41 18.54
CA GLN A 125 -3.67 -8.08 19.92
C GLN A 125 -4.66 -8.59 21.00
N ARG A 126 -5.35 -9.72 20.76
CA ARG A 126 -6.32 -10.34 21.69
C ARG A 126 -5.85 -11.72 22.11
N GLY A 127 -6.39 -12.18 23.23
CA GLY A 127 -6.03 -13.45 23.83
C GLY A 127 -4.85 -13.35 24.79
N ALA A 128 -4.32 -14.50 25.17
CA ALA A 128 -3.18 -14.58 26.08
C ALA A 128 -1.87 -14.30 25.32
N PHE A 129 -1.09 -13.36 25.83
CA PHE A 129 0.29 -13.14 25.41
C PHE A 129 1.21 -14.02 26.25
N TYR A 130 1.98 -14.87 25.58
CA TYR A 130 2.99 -15.72 26.19
C TYR A 130 4.37 -15.07 25.99
N GLY A 131 5.19 -15.07 27.04
CA GLY A 131 6.55 -14.54 26.96
C GLY A 131 7.43 -15.40 26.06
N ALA A 132 8.26 -14.75 25.26
CA ALA A 132 9.21 -15.42 24.38
C ALA A 132 10.61 -14.84 24.51
N HIS A 133 11.60 -15.66 24.20
CA HIS A 133 12.98 -15.20 24.04
C HIS A 133 13.09 -14.24 22.85
N PRO A 134 14.06 -13.30 22.89
CA PRO A 134 14.29 -12.35 21.79
C PRO A 134 14.42 -13.08 20.45
N VAL A 135 13.90 -12.45 19.40
CA VAL A 135 13.99 -12.97 18.03
C VAL A 135 14.76 -11.99 17.14
N THR A 136 15.40 -12.52 16.11
CA THR A 136 16.16 -11.80 15.11
C THR A 136 15.53 -11.92 13.73
N ALA A 137 15.89 -11.02 12.81
CA ALA A 137 15.50 -11.15 11.42
C ALA A 137 16.04 -12.48 10.84
N ASN A 138 15.24 -13.11 10.00
CA ASN A 138 15.43 -14.44 9.43
C ASN A 138 15.21 -15.64 10.36
N ASP A 139 14.81 -15.44 11.62
CA ASP A 139 14.42 -16.56 12.48
C ASP A 139 13.21 -17.30 11.90
N THR A 140 13.23 -18.64 12.02
CA THR A 140 12.14 -19.54 11.59
C THR A 140 11.43 -20.21 12.76
N SER A 141 11.76 -19.81 13.98
CA SER A 141 11.14 -20.29 15.20
C SER A 141 11.40 -19.33 16.33
N VAL A 142 10.63 -19.48 17.40
CA VAL A 142 10.80 -18.79 18.66
C VAL A 142 10.73 -19.79 19.80
N SER A 143 11.43 -19.50 20.90
CA SER A 143 11.34 -20.25 22.15
C SER A 143 10.49 -19.47 23.14
N ALA A 144 9.45 -20.10 23.69
CA ALA A 144 8.72 -19.55 24.83
C ALA A 144 9.67 -19.43 26.05
N THR A 145 9.52 -18.37 26.84
CA THR A 145 10.32 -18.18 28.07
C THR A 145 10.03 -19.27 29.09
N ASN A 146 8.77 -19.71 29.18
CA ASN A 146 8.37 -20.89 29.91
C ASN A 146 8.06 -22.00 28.89
N PRO A 147 8.86 -23.09 28.81
CA PRO A 147 8.64 -24.15 27.82
C PRO A 147 7.24 -24.75 27.84
N SER A 148 6.58 -24.78 29.00
CA SER A 148 5.22 -25.32 29.12
C SER A 148 4.17 -24.49 28.40
N ASP A 149 4.46 -23.24 28.02
CA ASP A 149 3.53 -22.39 27.26
C ASP A 149 3.40 -22.86 25.80
N ALA A 150 4.38 -23.60 25.26
CA ALA A 150 4.29 -24.14 23.90
C ALA A 150 3.10 -25.09 23.70
N LYS A 151 2.55 -25.67 24.78
CA LYS A 151 1.34 -26.52 24.73
C LYS A 151 0.08 -25.78 24.23
N HIS A 152 0.10 -24.45 24.24
CA HIS A 152 -1.01 -23.63 23.77
C HIS A 152 -1.05 -23.49 22.24
N PHE A 153 -0.03 -24.00 21.55
CA PHE A 153 0.12 -23.92 20.10
C PHE A 153 0.17 -25.33 19.50
N VAL A 154 -0.40 -25.46 18.31
CA VAL A 154 -0.33 -26.67 17.49
C VAL A 154 0.00 -26.32 16.05
N VAL A 155 0.49 -27.29 15.29
CA VAL A 155 0.73 -27.14 13.84
C VAL A 155 -0.56 -26.72 13.14
N GLY A 156 -0.48 -25.69 12.30
CA GLY A 156 -1.62 -25.09 11.59
C GLY A 156 -2.23 -23.85 12.26
N ASP A 157 -1.86 -23.57 13.51
CA ASP A 157 -2.30 -22.35 14.20
C ASP A 157 -1.75 -21.10 13.48
N SER A 158 -2.60 -20.09 13.30
CA SER A 158 -2.13 -18.72 13.05
C SER A 158 -1.73 -18.07 14.36
N ILE A 159 -0.58 -17.42 14.35
CA ILE A 159 0.00 -16.72 15.50
C ILE A 159 0.49 -15.33 15.10
N GLY A 160 0.59 -14.45 16.08
CA GLY A 160 1.36 -13.22 15.97
C GLY A 160 2.57 -13.24 16.90
N ILE A 161 3.71 -12.77 16.40
CA ILE A 161 4.93 -12.50 17.16
C ILE A 161 4.99 -10.99 17.35
N TYR A 162 5.07 -10.55 18.61
CA TYR A 162 4.93 -9.16 18.99
C TYR A 162 6.19 -8.64 19.69
N GLY A 163 6.57 -7.40 19.41
CA GLY A 163 7.61 -6.70 20.17
C GLY A 163 7.10 -6.16 21.51
N GLU A 164 5.79 -5.95 21.63
CA GLU A 164 5.13 -5.26 22.75
C GLU A 164 3.77 -5.89 23.05
N LYS A 165 3.19 -5.58 24.22
CA LYS A 165 1.90 -6.14 24.67
C LYS A 165 0.82 -5.09 24.96
N THR A 166 1.12 -3.81 24.82
CA THR A 166 0.21 -2.68 25.12
C THR A 166 0.46 -1.51 24.18
N GLY A 167 -0.60 -0.91 23.65
CA GLY A 167 -0.54 0.16 22.65
C GLY A 167 -1.76 0.08 21.72
N ASP A 168 -1.95 1.06 20.83
CA ASP A 168 -2.97 0.98 19.77
C ASP A 168 -2.49 0.06 18.64
N VAL A 169 -1.27 0.31 18.13
CA VAL A 169 -0.65 -0.52 17.09
C VAL A 169 0.66 -1.10 17.64
N LEU A 170 0.68 -2.41 17.86
CA LEU A 170 1.87 -3.12 18.34
C LEU A 170 2.74 -3.58 17.16
N PRO A 171 4.07 -3.35 17.17
CA PRO A 171 4.99 -3.99 16.24
C PRO A 171 4.85 -5.51 16.27
N SER A 172 4.48 -6.12 15.14
CA SER A 172 4.19 -7.56 15.09
C SER A 172 4.32 -8.18 13.70
N GLU A 173 4.53 -9.49 13.66
CA GLU A 173 4.50 -10.29 12.44
C GLU A 173 3.59 -11.51 12.60
N PHE A 174 2.80 -11.80 11.57
CA PHE A 174 1.84 -12.90 11.58
C PHE A 174 2.34 -14.07 10.74
N THR A 175 2.15 -15.28 11.23
CA THR A 175 2.57 -16.50 10.52
C THR A 175 1.72 -17.70 10.95
N THR A 176 2.04 -18.87 10.40
CA THR A 176 1.44 -20.15 10.75
C THR A 176 2.47 -21.05 11.41
N VAL A 177 2.05 -21.80 12.42
CA VAL A 177 2.90 -22.77 13.13
C VAL A 177 3.12 -24.02 12.26
N THR A 178 4.39 -24.39 12.04
CA THR A 178 4.78 -25.57 11.25
C THR A 178 5.33 -26.71 12.11
N ARG A 179 5.85 -26.41 13.31
CA ARG A 179 6.33 -27.41 14.28
C ARG A 179 6.17 -26.87 15.71
N VAL A 180 6.00 -27.79 16.66
CA VAL A 180 6.01 -27.49 18.10
C VAL A 180 6.86 -28.54 18.82
N ASP A 181 7.92 -28.10 19.50
CA ASP A 181 8.69 -28.92 20.45
C ASP A 181 8.28 -28.48 21.86
N ALA A 182 7.28 -29.17 22.42
CA ALA A 182 6.71 -28.83 23.72
C ALA A 182 7.71 -29.04 24.88
N ALA A 183 8.70 -29.93 24.72
CA ALA A 183 9.71 -30.17 25.75
C ALA A 183 10.68 -28.99 25.86
N LYS A 184 11.02 -28.36 24.73
CA LYS A 184 11.94 -27.21 24.69
C LYS A 184 11.24 -25.86 24.63
N GLY A 185 9.93 -25.84 24.46
CA GLY A 185 9.18 -24.60 24.29
C GLY A 185 9.31 -23.97 22.91
N VAL A 186 9.75 -24.71 21.89
CA VAL A 186 10.07 -24.14 20.57
C VAL A 186 8.86 -24.22 19.64
N ILE A 187 8.50 -23.10 19.04
CA ILE A 187 7.41 -22.97 18.07
C ILE A 187 8.03 -22.53 16.74
N GLY A 188 7.90 -23.36 15.71
CA GLY A 188 8.42 -23.05 14.38
C GLY A 188 7.37 -22.45 13.45
N PHE A 189 7.83 -21.64 12.50
CA PHE A 189 7.02 -20.79 11.64
C PHE A 189 7.02 -21.25 10.19
N ALA A 190 6.01 -20.83 9.43
CA ALA A 190 5.91 -21.06 7.99
C ALA A 190 6.79 -20.08 7.18
N VAL A 191 7.18 -18.97 7.78
CA VAL A 191 7.96 -17.90 7.13
C VAL A 191 9.06 -17.43 8.07
N HIS A 192 10.12 -16.89 7.47
CA HIS A 192 11.16 -16.17 8.21
C HIS A 192 10.59 -14.84 8.73
N LEU A 193 11.01 -14.44 9.93
CA LEU A 193 10.71 -13.09 10.44
C LEU A 193 11.49 -12.03 9.66
N ALA A 194 10.84 -10.93 9.28
CA ALA A 194 11.49 -9.82 8.60
C ALA A 194 12.30 -8.95 9.56
N ARG A 195 11.86 -8.86 10.82
CA ARG A 195 12.40 -7.93 11.83
C ARG A 195 12.86 -8.67 13.08
N ALA A 196 13.69 -7.97 13.86
CA ALA A 196 14.10 -8.40 15.19
C ALA A 196 13.20 -7.79 16.26
N PHE A 197 12.89 -8.57 17.30
CA PHE A 197 12.21 -8.10 18.49
C PHE A 197 13.05 -8.44 19.73
N PRO A 198 13.76 -7.45 20.31
CA PRO A 198 14.59 -7.65 21.51
C PRO A 198 13.78 -8.10 22.74
N THR A 199 12.50 -7.75 22.77
CA THR A 199 11.50 -8.32 23.66
C THR A 199 10.45 -8.97 22.77
N ALA A 200 10.08 -10.22 23.04
CA ALA A 200 9.13 -10.94 22.19
C ALA A 200 7.98 -11.53 23.00
N TYR A 201 6.81 -11.54 22.37
CA TYR A 201 5.63 -12.24 22.85
C TYR A 201 4.97 -13.01 21.72
N ILE A 202 4.26 -14.07 22.06
CA ILE A 202 3.52 -14.89 21.09
C ILE A 202 2.07 -14.94 21.53
N THR A 203 1.15 -14.76 20.59
CA THR A 203 -0.28 -14.97 20.81
C THR A 203 -0.87 -15.81 19.68
N LYS A 204 -1.86 -16.64 20.02
CA LYS A 204 -2.63 -17.42 19.06
C LYS A 204 -3.78 -16.58 18.55
N VAL A 205 -3.85 -16.39 17.23
CA VAL A 205 -4.87 -15.58 16.55
C VAL A 205 -5.79 -16.41 15.64
N THR A 206 -5.70 -17.75 15.77
CA THR A 206 -6.35 -18.70 14.87
C THR A 206 -7.86 -18.48 14.75
N ASP A 207 -8.53 -18.27 15.87
CA ASP A 207 -10.00 -18.16 15.92
C ASP A 207 -10.50 -16.81 15.40
N TYR A 208 -9.60 -15.84 15.20
CA TYR A 208 -9.91 -14.50 14.70
C TYR A 208 -9.57 -14.33 13.22
N ALA A 209 -8.65 -15.16 12.71
CA ALA A 209 -8.13 -15.04 11.36
C ALA A 209 -9.11 -15.50 10.28
N VAL A 210 -9.41 -14.63 9.31
CA VAL A 210 -10.05 -15.04 8.05
C VAL A 210 -9.01 -15.52 7.06
N ARG A 211 -9.30 -16.56 6.28
CA ARG A 211 -8.34 -17.15 5.36
C ARG A 211 -8.93 -17.50 4.00
N ASN A 212 -8.10 -17.44 2.96
CA ASN A 212 -8.38 -17.99 1.63
C ASN A 212 -9.68 -17.43 1.02
N VAL A 213 -9.73 -16.11 0.88
CA VAL A 213 -10.88 -15.43 0.26
C VAL A 213 -10.46 -14.86 -1.08
N THR A 214 -11.26 -15.12 -2.12
CA THR A 214 -11.01 -14.61 -3.46
C THR A 214 -12.21 -13.85 -3.97
N LEU A 215 -11.99 -12.65 -4.50
CA LEU A 215 -13.00 -11.85 -5.20
C LEU A 215 -12.53 -11.65 -6.64
N THR A 216 -13.39 -11.95 -7.60
CA THR A 216 -13.02 -11.84 -9.03
C THR A 216 -14.11 -11.14 -9.81
N ASN A 217 -13.72 -10.21 -10.70
CA ASN A 217 -14.62 -9.52 -11.64
C ASN A 217 -15.84 -8.82 -10.99
N LEU A 218 -15.66 -8.26 -9.80
CA LEU A 218 -16.70 -7.52 -9.08
C LEU A 218 -16.45 -6.01 -9.13
N THR A 219 -17.50 -5.23 -9.36
CA THR A 219 -17.50 -3.80 -9.01
C THR A 219 -18.11 -3.63 -7.62
N LEU A 220 -17.36 -3.08 -6.68
CA LEU A 220 -17.84 -2.72 -5.35
C LEU A 220 -17.94 -1.19 -5.27
N GLU A 221 -19.09 -0.67 -4.88
CA GLU A 221 -19.32 0.78 -4.87
C GLU A 221 -20.03 1.25 -3.61
N GLY A 222 -19.44 2.22 -2.91
CA GLY A 222 -20.00 2.78 -1.68
C GLY A 222 -19.01 3.67 -0.94
N ALA A 223 -19.30 4.02 0.32
CA ALA A 223 -18.40 4.86 1.12
C ALA A 223 -17.01 4.22 1.29
N VAL A 224 -16.99 2.94 1.68
CA VAL A 224 -15.80 2.10 1.70
C VAL A 224 -16.08 0.86 0.84
N PRO A 225 -15.62 0.80 -0.43
CA PRO A 225 -15.94 -0.31 -1.33
C PRO A 225 -15.55 -1.68 -0.79
N PHE A 226 -14.37 -1.76 -0.17
CA PHE A 226 -13.80 -3.01 0.29
C PHE A 226 -13.06 -2.82 1.60
N GLU A 227 -13.23 -3.77 2.50
CA GLU A 227 -12.52 -3.85 3.76
C GLU A 227 -11.98 -5.26 3.98
N ALA A 228 -10.72 -5.40 4.38
CA ALA A 228 -10.14 -6.66 4.84
C ALA A 228 -9.50 -6.44 6.20
N GLN A 229 -9.82 -7.31 7.15
CA GLN A 229 -9.23 -7.27 8.49
C GLN A 229 -8.81 -8.66 8.91
N GLU A 230 -7.65 -8.75 9.58
CA GLU A 230 -7.28 -9.96 10.32
C GLU A 230 -7.23 -11.19 9.40
N GLY A 231 -6.53 -11.07 8.28
CA GLY A 231 -6.68 -11.96 7.13
C GLY A 231 -5.40 -12.65 6.68
N PHE A 232 -5.52 -13.85 6.11
CA PHE A 232 -4.45 -14.53 5.38
C PHE A 232 -4.93 -14.93 3.99
N ASN A 233 -4.10 -14.74 2.96
CA ASN A 233 -4.38 -15.19 1.59
C ASN A 233 -5.71 -14.62 1.06
N ILE A 234 -5.77 -13.29 0.92
CA ILE A 234 -6.92 -12.58 0.36
C ILE A 234 -6.55 -12.09 -1.04
N THR A 235 -7.34 -12.46 -2.04
CA THR A 235 -7.06 -12.12 -3.44
C THR A 235 -8.22 -11.37 -4.08
N LEU A 236 -7.93 -10.25 -4.73
CA LEU A 236 -8.84 -9.50 -5.58
C LEU A 236 -8.31 -9.53 -7.02
N GLU A 237 -9.09 -10.07 -7.96
CA GLU A 237 -8.68 -10.15 -9.37
C GLU A 237 -9.68 -9.42 -10.26
N ASN A 238 -9.21 -8.42 -11.01
CA ASN A 238 -10.02 -7.61 -11.91
C ASN A 238 -11.25 -6.98 -11.21
N CYS A 239 -11.09 -6.62 -9.94
CA CYS A 239 -12.12 -5.91 -9.17
C CYS A 239 -12.01 -4.40 -9.37
N ALA A 240 -13.16 -3.72 -9.46
CA ALA A 240 -13.24 -2.27 -9.46
C ALA A 240 -13.80 -1.78 -8.11
N LEU A 241 -13.00 -1.05 -7.36
CA LEU A 241 -13.36 -0.47 -6.06
C LEU A 241 -13.69 1.00 -6.27
N ARG A 242 -14.98 1.36 -6.13
CA ARG A 242 -15.50 2.69 -6.43
C ARG A 242 -16.00 3.41 -5.20
N TYR A 243 -15.18 4.32 -4.67
CA TYR A 243 -15.58 5.07 -3.49
C TYR A 243 -16.56 6.20 -3.86
N ASP A 244 -17.59 6.38 -3.05
CA ASP A 244 -18.70 7.30 -3.32
C ASP A 244 -18.93 8.23 -2.13
N THR A 245 -18.55 9.50 -2.30
CA THR A 245 -18.74 10.55 -1.29
C THR A 245 -20.21 10.91 -1.07
N THR A 246 -21.08 10.70 -2.05
CA THR A 246 -22.52 10.94 -1.93
C THR A 246 -23.21 9.85 -1.13
N ALA A 247 -22.74 8.59 -1.27
CA ALA A 247 -23.14 7.50 -0.40
C ALA A 247 -22.64 7.69 1.03
N GLY A 248 -21.43 8.25 1.20
CA GLY A 248 -20.77 8.50 2.49
C GLY A 248 -21.64 9.23 3.52
N GLY A 249 -22.27 10.36 3.17
CA GLY A 249 -23.26 11.03 4.03
C GLY A 249 -22.80 11.34 5.47
N GLY A 250 -21.50 11.57 5.69
CA GLY A 250 -20.88 11.76 7.00
C GLY A 250 -20.02 10.58 7.50
N ASN A 251 -20.08 9.44 6.80
CA ASN A 251 -19.20 8.30 7.03
C ASN A 251 -17.79 8.57 6.48
N LEU A 252 -16.82 7.77 6.94
CA LEU A 252 -15.51 7.69 6.31
C LEU A 252 -15.68 7.28 4.84
N VAL A 253 -14.97 7.97 3.95
CA VAL A 253 -14.90 7.62 2.53
C VAL A 253 -13.44 7.40 2.18
N THR A 254 -13.12 6.19 1.72
CA THR A 254 -11.76 5.77 1.33
C THR A 254 -11.87 4.69 0.25
N GLY A 255 -10.84 4.51 -0.58
CA GLY A 255 -10.83 3.51 -1.64
C GLY A 255 -10.98 2.08 -1.13
N PHE A 256 -10.34 1.78 -0.01
CA PHE A 256 -10.49 0.53 0.73
C PHE A 256 -9.86 0.66 2.12
N VAL A 257 -10.05 -0.36 2.95
CA VAL A 257 -9.37 -0.52 4.24
C VAL A 257 -8.78 -1.91 4.30
N ILE A 258 -7.47 -2.05 4.51
CA ILE A 258 -6.83 -3.37 4.63
C ILE A 258 -5.96 -3.35 5.89
N ASN A 259 -6.31 -4.13 6.90
CA ASN A 259 -5.65 -4.05 8.19
C ASN A 259 -5.24 -5.41 8.72
N THR A 260 -3.96 -5.54 9.09
CA THR A 260 -3.44 -6.75 9.73
C THR A 260 -3.69 -7.99 8.86
N VAL A 261 -3.25 -7.92 7.60
CA VAL A 261 -3.36 -9.03 6.65
C VAL A 261 -1.99 -9.59 6.29
N ARG A 262 -1.93 -10.87 5.92
CA ARG A 262 -0.76 -11.48 5.29
C ARG A 262 -1.12 -12.11 3.95
N ASN A 263 -0.25 -11.96 2.96
CA ASN A 263 -0.47 -12.47 1.60
C ASN A 263 -1.75 -11.89 0.98
N PHE A 264 -1.87 -10.55 0.98
CA PHE A 264 -2.92 -9.88 0.23
C PHE A 264 -2.46 -9.64 -1.21
N ARG A 265 -3.31 -9.91 -2.19
CA ARG A 265 -3.04 -9.60 -3.59
C ARG A 265 -4.22 -8.90 -4.23
N MET A 266 -3.95 -7.82 -4.96
CA MET A 266 -4.87 -7.26 -5.93
C MET A 266 -4.19 -7.21 -7.31
N SER A 267 -4.79 -7.83 -8.31
CA SER A 267 -4.28 -7.86 -9.68
C SER A 267 -5.32 -7.31 -10.66
N GLY A 268 -4.88 -6.39 -11.54
CA GLY A 268 -5.77 -5.67 -12.46
C GLY A 268 -6.81 -4.81 -11.74
N GLY A 269 -7.83 -4.37 -12.48
CA GLY A 269 -8.92 -3.59 -11.93
C GLY A 269 -8.53 -2.15 -11.53
N SER A 270 -9.33 -1.54 -10.65
CA SER A 270 -9.16 -0.14 -10.28
C SER A 270 -9.61 0.19 -8.85
N VAL A 271 -9.07 1.29 -8.32
CA VAL A 271 -9.50 1.96 -7.09
C VAL A 271 -9.69 3.43 -7.42
N GLU A 272 -10.93 3.87 -7.57
CA GLU A 272 -11.27 5.15 -8.20
C GLU A 272 -12.53 5.75 -7.58
N PRO A 273 -12.78 7.07 -7.71
CA PRO A 273 -14.06 7.63 -7.32
C PRO A 273 -15.15 7.11 -8.28
N VAL A 274 -16.40 7.14 -7.83
CA VAL A 274 -17.53 7.10 -8.78
C VAL A 274 -17.40 8.25 -9.79
N SER A 275 -17.97 8.07 -10.99
CA SER A 275 -17.91 9.09 -12.03
C SER A 275 -18.42 10.45 -11.56
N GLY A 276 -17.59 11.48 -11.63
CA GLY A 276 -17.89 12.83 -11.15
C GLY A 276 -17.79 13.00 -9.62
N GLY A 277 -17.40 11.96 -8.89
CA GLY A 277 -17.14 12.00 -7.46
C GLY A 277 -15.85 12.76 -7.13
N ALA A 278 -15.77 13.24 -5.88
CA ALA A 278 -14.56 13.87 -5.37
C ALA A 278 -13.48 12.82 -5.10
N PHE A 279 -12.22 13.20 -5.30
CA PHE A 279 -11.08 12.38 -4.89
C PHE A 279 -11.01 12.33 -3.36
N VAL A 280 -10.50 11.21 -2.84
CA VAL A 280 -10.24 11.06 -1.40
C VAL A 280 -8.83 10.53 -1.17
N GLY A 281 -8.29 10.82 0.01
CA GLY A 281 -7.12 10.11 0.51
C GLY A 281 -7.48 8.68 0.87
N THR A 282 -6.64 7.73 0.47
CA THR A 282 -6.76 6.32 0.84
C THR A 282 -5.51 5.93 1.59
N GLU A 283 -5.67 5.52 2.84
CA GLU A 283 -4.60 4.82 3.52
C GLU A 283 -4.53 3.40 2.99
N LEU A 284 -3.42 3.08 2.35
CA LEU A 284 -3.08 1.71 1.92
C LEU A 284 -2.92 0.82 3.17
N PRO A 285 -2.88 -0.52 3.07
CA PRO A 285 -2.93 -1.37 4.25
C PRO A 285 -2.09 -0.93 5.48
N GLN A 286 -2.61 -1.15 6.67
CA GLN A 286 -1.96 -0.67 7.89
C GLN A 286 -1.76 -1.79 8.90
N ARG A 287 -1.21 -1.41 10.05
CA ARG A 287 -1.17 -2.22 11.27
C ARG A 287 -0.56 -3.60 11.05
N ASN A 288 0.70 -3.61 10.62
CA ASN A 288 1.54 -4.81 10.47
C ASN A 288 1.14 -5.75 9.31
N SER A 289 0.48 -5.21 8.29
CA SER A 289 0.18 -6.00 7.09
C SER A 289 1.47 -6.44 6.38
N ALA A 290 1.53 -7.70 5.97
CA ALA A 290 2.73 -8.35 5.42
C ALA A 290 2.46 -8.99 4.05
N ASP A 291 3.47 -9.00 3.18
CA ASP A 291 3.41 -9.66 1.87
C ASP A 291 2.20 -9.19 1.03
N VAL A 292 2.04 -7.87 0.92
CA VAL A 292 0.94 -7.24 0.17
C VAL A 292 1.40 -6.94 -1.26
N THR A 293 0.65 -7.37 -2.27
CA THR A 293 0.98 -7.13 -3.68
C THR A 293 -0.16 -6.44 -4.42
N PHE A 294 0.16 -5.35 -5.11
CA PHE A 294 -0.69 -4.73 -6.12
C PHE A 294 0.02 -4.84 -7.48
N GLU A 295 -0.69 -5.37 -8.48
CA GLU A 295 -0.13 -5.60 -9.80
C GLU A 295 -1.09 -5.15 -10.91
N GLY A 296 -0.66 -4.22 -11.76
CA GLY A 296 -1.48 -3.79 -12.89
C GLY A 296 -2.77 -3.05 -12.49
N VAL A 297 -2.82 -2.51 -11.27
CA VAL A 297 -4.00 -1.82 -10.72
C VAL A 297 -3.94 -0.34 -11.10
N THR A 298 -5.09 0.25 -11.45
CA THR A 298 -5.21 1.70 -11.61
C THR A 298 -5.75 2.34 -10.33
N PHE A 299 -5.01 3.25 -9.74
CA PHE A 299 -5.41 4.03 -8.58
C PHE A 299 -5.72 5.45 -9.00
N THR A 300 -6.81 6.01 -8.47
CA THR A 300 -7.21 7.41 -8.70
C THR A 300 -7.70 8.00 -7.39
N GLY A 301 -7.11 9.12 -6.95
CA GLY A 301 -7.44 9.73 -5.65
C GLY A 301 -6.58 10.92 -5.28
N GLU A 302 -6.69 11.38 -4.03
CA GLU A 302 -5.89 12.50 -3.53
C GLU A 302 -4.54 12.05 -3.01
N THR A 303 -4.49 10.90 -2.34
CA THR A 303 -3.25 10.34 -1.79
C THR A 303 -3.40 8.85 -1.56
N PHE A 304 -2.30 8.10 -1.72
CA PHE A 304 -2.19 6.70 -1.34
C PHE A 304 -0.90 6.48 -0.54
N GLY A 305 -1.02 6.23 0.75
CA GLY A 305 0.12 6.03 1.64
C GLY A 305 -0.04 4.79 2.50
N THR A 306 1.02 4.03 2.72
CA THR A 306 0.96 2.91 3.69
C THR A 306 0.98 3.40 5.12
N GLY A 307 0.28 2.68 6.00
CA GLY A 307 0.26 2.96 7.44
C GLY A 307 1.37 2.24 8.21
N GLU A 308 1.09 1.92 9.48
CA GLU A 308 2.12 1.51 10.44
C GLU A 308 2.63 0.07 10.21
N PHE A 309 3.96 -0.07 10.28
CA PHE A 309 4.69 -1.34 10.42
C PHE A 309 4.49 -2.37 9.29
N GLY A 310 4.04 -1.96 8.10
CA GLY A 310 3.91 -2.86 6.96
C GLY A 310 5.26 -3.45 6.51
N ILE A 311 5.27 -4.70 6.01
CA ILE A 311 6.48 -5.39 5.55
C ILE A 311 6.29 -6.12 4.21
N HIS A 312 7.29 -6.08 3.32
CA HIS A 312 7.29 -6.81 2.03
C HIS A 312 6.19 -6.41 1.05
N TRP A 313 5.89 -5.12 0.97
CA TRP A 313 4.86 -4.63 0.06
C TRP A 313 5.39 -4.40 -1.33
N LYS A 314 4.59 -4.71 -2.35
CA LYS A 314 4.98 -4.62 -3.75
C LYS A 314 3.90 -3.96 -4.58
N PHE A 315 4.26 -2.89 -5.28
CA PHE A 315 3.45 -2.26 -6.31
C PHE A 315 4.17 -2.43 -7.64
N SER A 316 3.54 -3.10 -8.59
CA SER A 316 4.17 -3.41 -9.87
C SER A 316 3.26 -3.13 -11.04
N ARG A 317 3.77 -2.38 -12.03
CA ARG A 317 3.01 -2.02 -13.25
C ARG A 317 1.67 -1.35 -12.96
N CYS A 318 1.53 -0.69 -11.82
CA CYS A 318 0.34 0.05 -11.46
C CYS A 318 0.38 1.45 -12.10
N THR A 319 -0.79 2.06 -12.25
CA THR A 319 -0.92 3.46 -12.68
C THR A 319 -1.61 4.25 -11.57
N PHE A 320 -1.05 5.40 -11.21
CA PHE A 320 -1.57 6.28 -10.18
C PHE A 320 -1.92 7.64 -10.78
N TRP A 321 -3.20 8.04 -10.68
CA TRP A 321 -3.71 9.36 -11.03
C TRP A 321 -4.04 10.12 -9.75
N LEU A 322 -3.14 11.01 -9.35
CA LEU A 322 -3.13 11.61 -8.02
C LEU A 322 -3.25 13.13 -8.12
N THR A 323 -4.18 13.71 -7.37
CA THR A 323 -4.33 15.16 -7.34
C THR A 323 -4.75 15.69 -5.98
N SER A 324 -3.98 16.62 -5.44
CA SER A 324 -4.34 17.32 -4.20
C SER A 324 -3.55 18.62 -4.08
N ALA A 325 -4.16 19.65 -3.50
CA ALA A 325 -3.46 20.90 -3.15
C ALA A 325 -2.96 20.93 -1.70
N THR A 326 -3.50 20.07 -0.85
CA THR A 326 -3.37 20.12 0.60
C THR A 326 -2.65 18.91 1.18
N ALA A 327 -2.62 17.78 0.47
CA ALA A 327 -1.97 16.58 0.95
C ALA A 327 -0.44 16.74 0.99
N PRO A 328 0.23 16.23 2.05
CA PRO A 328 1.69 16.28 2.18
C PRO A 328 2.39 15.29 1.23
N GLN A 329 1.69 14.28 0.72
CA GLN A 329 2.24 13.38 -0.28
C GLN A 329 1.16 12.87 -1.23
N ALA A 330 1.51 12.63 -2.49
CA ALA A 330 0.64 11.91 -3.43
C ALA A 330 0.69 10.41 -3.19
N PHE A 331 1.89 9.83 -3.18
CA PHE A 331 2.12 8.42 -2.89
C PHE A 331 3.22 8.24 -1.86
N ALA A 332 3.03 7.34 -0.90
CA ALA A 332 4.05 7.03 0.10
C ALA A 332 4.14 5.54 0.48
N LEU A 333 5.37 5.04 0.58
CA LEU A 333 5.68 3.72 1.13
C LEU A 333 6.39 3.85 2.48
N GLN A 334 5.65 3.71 3.56
CA GLN A 334 6.14 3.68 4.93
C GLN A 334 6.12 2.25 5.50
N GLY A 335 7.30 1.62 5.60
CA GLY A 335 7.45 0.30 6.21
C GLY A 335 8.84 -0.30 6.02
N TRP A 336 8.94 -1.63 6.09
CA TRP A 336 10.19 -2.37 5.88
C TRP A 336 10.16 -3.17 4.58
N ASP A 337 11.23 -3.09 3.80
CA ASP A 337 11.45 -3.89 2.59
C ASP A 337 10.27 -3.79 1.60
N MET A 338 9.88 -2.55 1.29
CA MET A 338 8.81 -2.25 0.34
C MET A 338 9.38 -1.96 -1.05
N ALA A 339 8.57 -2.19 -2.09
CA ALA A 339 8.97 -1.97 -3.47
C ALA A 339 7.85 -1.36 -4.33
N ALA A 340 8.20 -0.35 -5.12
CA ALA A 340 7.43 0.15 -6.23
C ALA A 340 8.26 0.00 -7.52
N THR A 341 7.85 -0.90 -8.41
CA THR A 341 8.59 -1.23 -9.64
C THR A 341 7.76 -1.05 -10.90
N GLY A 342 8.28 -0.31 -11.89
CA GLY A 342 7.66 -0.21 -13.20
C GLY A 342 6.28 0.46 -13.19
N ASN A 343 5.99 1.31 -12.19
CA ASN A 343 4.72 2.00 -12.08
C ASN A 343 4.74 3.34 -12.82
N ILE A 344 3.55 3.86 -13.10
CA ILE A 344 3.35 5.21 -13.65
C ILE A 344 2.65 6.05 -12.60
N PHE A 345 3.27 7.16 -12.21
CA PHE A 345 2.71 8.14 -11.29
C PHE A 345 2.44 9.45 -12.04
N HIS A 346 1.19 9.87 -12.06
CA HIS A 346 0.76 11.20 -12.49
C HIS A 346 0.24 11.94 -11.28
N ALA A 347 1.08 12.76 -10.67
CA ALA A 347 0.76 13.50 -9.44
C ALA A 347 0.74 14.99 -9.72
N THR A 348 -0.43 15.63 -9.57
CA THR A 348 -0.62 17.04 -9.94
C THR A 348 -1.24 17.86 -8.81
N GLY A 349 -0.81 19.12 -8.70
CA GLY A 349 -1.42 20.10 -7.82
C GLY A 349 -0.81 20.22 -6.42
N TYR A 350 0.23 19.44 -6.09
CA TYR A 350 0.78 19.31 -4.73
C TYR A 350 1.61 20.53 -4.30
N SER A 351 0.92 21.54 -3.77
CA SER A 351 1.51 22.85 -3.42
C SER A 351 1.70 23.09 -1.92
N ALA A 352 1.23 22.21 -1.03
CA ALA A 352 1.42 22.38 0.41
C ALA A 352 2.92 22.39 0.77
N SER A 353 3.32 23.17 1.77
CA SER A 353 4.74 23.27 2.18
C SER A 353 5.30 21.90 2.56
N GLY A 354 6.42 21.51 1.94
CA GLY A 354 7.07 20.23 2.19
C GLY A 354 6.38 19.02 1.53
N ALA A 355 5.38 19.27 0.68
CA ALA A 355 4.70 18.20 -0.03
C ALA A 355 5.60 17.52 -1.05
N THR A 356 5.23 16.31 -1.48
CA THR A 356 5.97 15.58 -2.52
C THR A 356 5.06 14.68 -3.33
N CYS A 357 5.43 14.36 -4.58
CA CYS A 357 4.65 13.43 -5.37
C CYS A 357 4.86 11.99 -4.90
N VAL A 358 6.12 11.51 -4.77
CA VAL A 358 6.40 10.12 -4.37
C VAL A 358 7.41 10.08 -3.23
N SER A 359 7.10 9.38 -2.15
CA SER A 359 7.92 9.34 -0.93
C SER A 359 8.10 7.92 -0.38
N ASP A 360 9.18 7.67 0.34
CA ASP A 360 9.32 6.50 1.23
C ASP A 360 8.75 6.76 2.65
N PHE A 361 8.04 7.87 2.85
CA PHE A 361 7.63 8.24 4.20
C PHE A 361 6.46 9.22 4.26
N ALA A 362 5.55 8.98 5.22
CA ALA A 362 4.28 9.69 5.37
C ALA A 362 3.94 10.21 6.79
N GLY A 363 4.76 9.98 7.84
CA GLY A 363 4.30 10.17 9.23
C GLY A 363 5.36 10.51 10.29
N GLY A 364 5.18 10.04 11.53
CA GLY A 364 6.14 10.18 12.63
C GLY A 364 6.68 8.83 13.08
N ILE A 365 8.00 8.66 13.12
CA ILE A 365 8.64 7.35 13.36
C ILE A 365 8.87 7.05 14.86
N GLY A 366 8.81 8.08 15.71
CA GLY A 366 8.97 7.97 17.16
C GLY A 366 10.13 7.06 17.57
N SER A 367 9.87 6.21 18.56
CA SER A 367 10.79 5.17 19.05
C SER A 367 10.97 3.97 18.13
N HIS A 368 10.19 3.85 17.05
CA HIS A 368 10.15 2.63 16.23
C HIS A 368 10.93 2.73 14.91
N ARG A 369 11.85 3.69 14.80
CA ARG A 369 12.60 3.94 13.55
C ARG A 369 13.38 2.76 13.00
N ALA A 370 13.82 1.85 13.87
CA ALA A 370 14.49 0.63 13.45
C ALA A 370 13.59 -0.35 12.67
N LEU A 371 12.27 -0.15 12.65
CA LEU A 371 11.31 -1.02 11.97
C LEU A 371 10.95 -0.56 10.55
N PHE A 372 11.63 0.48 10.04
CA PHE A 372 11.36 1.08 8.73
C PHE A 372 12.66 1.22 7.93
N GLY A 373 12.61 0.99 6.62
CA GLY A 373 13.77 1.06 5.76
C GLY A 373 13.74 0.07 4.59
N ALA A 374 14.83 0.05 3.83
CA ALA A 374 15.00 -0.82 2.67
C ALA A 374 13.89 -0.67 1.60
N VAL A 375 13.32 0.53 1.46
CA VAL A 375 12.31 0.83 0.44
C VAL A 375 12.98 0.98 -0.93
N ARG A 376 12.38 0.44 -1.99
CA ARG A 376 12.92 0.47 -3.35
C ARG A 376 11.92 1.04 -4.35
N PHE A 377 12.32 2.06 -5.09
CA PHE A 377 11.63 2.60 -6.24
C PHE A 377 12.47 2.32 -7.48
N THR A 378 12.00 1.42 -8.33
CA THR A 378 12.77 0.94 -9.49
C THR A 378 11.99 1.09 -10.79
N ASP A 379 12.62 1.68 -11.81
CA ASP A 379 12.09 1.76 -13.18
C ASP A 379 10.68 2.39 -13.28
N ASN A 380 10.33 3.31 -12.38
CA ASN A 380 9.05 4.01 -12.42
C ASN A 380 9.10 5.22 -13.34
N PHE A 381 7.95 5.58 -13.92
CA PHE A 381 7.74 6.86 -14.57
C PHE A 381 6.97 7.79 -13.61
N ILE A 382 7.53 8.95 -13.29
CA ILE A 382 6.99 9.88 -12.31
C ILE A 382 6.85 11.25 -12.97
N TYR A 383 5.60 11.63 -13.26
CA TYR A 383 5.24 12.98 -13.65
C TYR A 383 4.70 13.71 -12.42
N CYS A 384 5.32 14.84 -12.08
CA CYS A 384 5.01 15.61 -10.90
C CYS A 384 4.78 17.09 -11.21
N ASP A 385 3.66 17.62 -10.74
CA ASP A 385 3.34 19.04 -10.76
C ASP A 385 3.03 19.56 -9.36
N THR A 386 3.96 20.35 -8.83
CA THR A 386 3.85 20.99 -7.51
C THR A 386 3.37 22.44 -7.58
N ARG A 387 2.93 22.91 -8.75
CA ARG A 387 2.49 24.29 -9.01
C ARG A 387 3.56 25.34 -8.69
N GLY A 388 4.83 24.97 -8.90
CA GLY A 388 5.97 25.85 -8.67
C GLY A 388 6.26 26.18 -7.21
N SER A 389 5.81 25.34 -6.27
CA SER A 389 6.06 25.55 -4.83
C SER A 389 7.50 25.25 -4.39
N GLY A 390 8.37 24.74 -5.28
CA GLY A 390 9.71 24.28 -4.93
C GLY A 390 9.74 22.90 -4.27
N ASN A 391 8.59 22.23 -4.17
CA ASN A 391 8.48 20.89 -3.60
C ASN A 391 9.15 19.83 -4.50
N PRO A 392 9.69 18.75 -3.91
CA PRO A 392 10.34 17.69 -4.67
C PRO A 392 9.35 16.72 -5.30
N ALA A 393 9.66 16.24 -6.51
CA ALA A 393 8.95 15.16 -7.17
C ALA A 393 9.11 13.84 -6.41
N VAL A 394 10.34 13.53 -5.98
CA VAL A 394 10.61 12.37 -5.13
C VAL A 394 11.29 12.76 -3.83
N LYS A 395 10.92 12.09 -2.74
CA LYS A 395 11.49 12.31 -1.42
C LYS A 395 11.92 11.02 -0.75
N SER A 396 13.11 11.01 -0.15
CA SER A 396 13.55 9.94 0.73
C SER A 396 13.79 10.45 2.14
N ALA A 397 13.36 9.69 3.14
CA ALA A 397 13.57 9.93 4.55
C ALA A 397 13.96 8.64 5.32
N LEU A 398 13.65 7.47 4.79
CA LEU A 398 13.96 6.20 5.42
C LEU A 398 15.40 5.74 5.12
N PRO A 399 16.03 5.00 6.06
CA PRO A 399 17.36 4.48 5.84
C PRO A 399 17.38 3.40 4.75
N GLY A 400 18.43 3.40 3.93
CA GLY A 400 18.67 2.40 2.90
C GLY A 400 17.71 2.47 1.71
N THR A 401 16.96 3.56 1.54
CA THR A 401 16.04 3.72 0.41
C THR A 401 16.79 3.79 -0.91
N GLN A 402 16.26 3.10 -1.92
CA GLN A 402 16.85 3.00 -3.26
C GLN A 402 15.91 3.59 -4.32
N TRP A 403 16.43 4.47 -5.15
CA TRP A 403 15.81 5.03 -6.35
C TRP A 403 16.68 4.65 -7.54
N ILE A 404 16.25 3.65 -8.31
CA ILE A 404 17.05 3.05 -9.37
C ILE A 404 16.31 3.09 -10.70
N GLY A 405 16.92 3.67 -11.74
CA GLY A 405 16.38 3.58 -13.12
C GLY A 405 15.08 4.35 -13.36
N ASN A 406 14.65 5.22 -12.45
CA ASN A 406 13.39 5.95 -12.59
C ASN A 406 13.50 7.08 -13.63
N HIS A 407 12.37 7.40 -14.25
CA HIS A 407 12.19 8.57 -15.10
C HIS A 407 11.34 9.60 -14.36
N ILE A 408 11.93 10.72 -13.98
CA ILE A 408 11.33 11.75 -13.12
C ILE A 408 11.21 13.04 -13.94
N GLU A 409 9.97 13.49 -14.14
CA GLU A 409 9.63 14.73 -14.82
C GLU A 409 8.89 15.67 -13.85
N GLY A 410 9.54 16.78 -13.53
CA GLY A 410 8.95 17.87 -12.76
C GLY A 410 8.49 19.00 -13.66
N ASN A 411 7.25 19.47 -13.48
CA ASN A 411 6.81 20.74 -14.05
C ASN A 411 7.65 21.91 -13.52
N PRO A 412 7.70 23.05 -14.23
CA PRO A 412 8.43 24.25 -13.80
C PRO A 412 8.23 24.58 -12.31
N GLY A 413 9.34 24.75 -11.59
CA GLY A 413 9.38 25.02 -10.15
C GLY A 413 9.21 23.80 -9.25
N THR A 414 9.24 22.57 -9.80
CA THR A 414 9.30 21.31 -9.04
C THR A 414 10.75 20.83 -8.94
N VAL A 415 11.22 20.60 -7.71
CA VAL A 415 12.56 20.02 -7.47
C VAL A 415 12.53 18.54 -7.88
N GLY A 416 13.61 17.99 -8.43
CA GLY A 416 13.63 16.61 -8.89
C GLY A 416 13.58 15.63 -7.72
N ALA A 417 14.54 15.74 -6.81
CA ALA A 417 14.65 14.86 -5.64
C ALA A 417 15.08 15.60 -4.37
N ALA A 418 14.55 15.16 -3.23
CA ALA A 418 15.05 15.48 -1.90
C ALA A 418 15.41 14.19 -1.15
N LEU A 419 16.68 13.99 -0.81
CA LEU A 419 17.24 12.74 -0.29
C LEU A 419 17.75 12.92 1.13
N ASN A 420 16.93 12.54 2.10
CA ASN A 420 17.17 12.84 3.52
C ASN A 420 17.38 11.61 4.42
N GLY A 421 17.25 10.40 3.86
CA GLY A 421 17.54 9.16 4.56
C GLY A 421 19.05 8.90 4.70
N ASP A 422 19.44 8.00 5.60
CA ASP A 422 20.83 7.54 5.69
C ASP A 422 21.04 6.33 4.76
N GLY A 423 22.19 6.24 4.11
CA GLY A 423 22.56 5.10 3.26
C GLY A 423 21.68 4.95 2.01
N PHE A 424 21.08 6.04 1.51
CA PHE A 424 20.27 5.97 0.30
C PHE A 424 21.12 5.64 -0.96
N MET A 425 20.46 5.13 -1.99
CA MET A 425 21.03 4.99 -3.33
C MET A 425 20.12 5.67 -4.35
N PHE A 426 20.64 6.67 -5.07
CA PHE A 426 19.97 7.35 -6.17
C PHE A 426 20.79 7.14 -7.45
N SER A 427 20.45 6.08 -8.19
CA SER A 427 21.29 5.55 -9.27
C SER A 427 20.57 5.37 -10.60
N GLY A 428 21.19 5.80 -11.71
CA GLY A 428 20.69 5.49 -13.05
C GLY A 428 19.37 6.16 -13.42
N ASN A 429 18.95 7.20 -12.68
CA ASN A 429 17.69 7.89 -12.92
C ASN A 429 17.84 8.94 -14.04
N TYR A 430 16.75 9.18 -14.76
CA TYR A 430 16.58 10.38 -15.59
C TYR A 430 15.76 11.41 -14.80
N VAL A 431 16.28 12.63 -14.66
CA VAL A 431 15.63 13.72 -13.93
C VAL A 431 15.52 14.92 -14.86
N ASN A 432 14.31 15.41 -15.10
CA ASN A 432 14.04 16.59 -15.91
C ASN A 432 13.27 17.62 -15.10
N VAL A 433 13.87 18.79 -14.90
CA VAL A 433 13.31 19.87 -14.08
C VAL A 433 13.62 21.23 -14.69
N SER A 434 12.85 22.24 -14.32
CA SER A 434 13.13 23.62 -14.72
C SER A 434 12.71 24.62 -13.66
N HIS A 435 13.32 25.83 -13.68
CA HIS A 435 12.97 26.94 -12.80
C HIS A 435 13.05 26.63 -11.28
N VAL A 436 14.07 25.88 -10.87
CA VAL A 436 14.35 25.54 -9.46
C VAL A 436 15.79 25.86 -9.09
N SER A 437 16.10 26.12 -7.83
CA SER A 437 17.48 26.39 -7.41
C SER A 437 18.40 25.17 -7.53
N TRP A 438 17.85 23.96 -7.33
CA TRP A 438 18.58 22.70 -7.42
C TRP A 438 17.70 21.60 -8.03
N ALA A 439 18.31 20.71 -8.82
CA ALA A 439 17.60 19.54 -9.34
C ALA A 439 17.52 18.40 -8.31
N ILE A 440 18.60 18.18 -7.54
CA ILE A 440 18.68 17.19 -6.47
C ILE A 440 19.18 17.88 -5.21
N LEU A 441 18.46 17.69 -4.11
CA LEU A 441 18.89 18.07 -2.76
C LEU A 441 19.21 16.79 -1.99
N ALA A 442 20.38 16.70 -1.38
CA ALA A 442 20.69 15.63 -0.44
C ALA A 442 21.14 16.22 0.90
N GLU A 443 20.34 15.96 1.93
CA GLU A 443 20.53 16.46 3.29
C GLU A 443 20.03 15.42 4.27
N THR A 444 20.92 14.72 4.97
CA THR A 444 20.47 13.86 6.08
C THR A 444 19.92 14.68 7.25
N TYR A 445 19.05 14.09 8.06
CA TYR A 445 18.65 14.61 9.37
C TYR A 445 19.31 13.87 10.54
N SER A 446 20.24 12.95 10.27
CA SER A 446 20.94 12.17 11.30
C SER A 446 22.33 12.75 11.61
N GLY A 447 23.00 12.18 12.61
CA GLY A 447 24.40 12.51 12.90
C GLY A 447 25.41 11.96 11.88
N THR A 448 24.94 11.23 10.85
CA THR A 448 25.78 10.58 9.84
C THR A 448 25.36 10.89 8.42
N ASP A 449 26.31 11.21 7.56
CA ASP A 449 26.08 11.43 6.13
C ASP A 449 26.52 10.19 5.38
N SER A 450 25.57 9.49 4.76
CA SER A 450 25.89 8.39 3.87
C SER A 450 24.84 8.29 2.78
N GLY A 451 25.29 8.19 1.53
CA GLY A 451 24.40 8.07 0.39
C GLY A 451 25.20 8.04 -0.91
N VAL A 452 24.62 7.43 -1.94
CA VAL A 452 25.22 7.31 -3.27
C VAL A 452 24.33 7.98 -4.30
N ILE A 453 24.86 8.95 -5.05
CA ILE A 453 24.20 9.58 -6.19
C ILE A 453 25.05 9.28 -7.43
N MET A 454 24.62 8.35 -8.27
CA MET A 454 25.46 7.91 -9.39
C MET A 454 24.76 7.64 -10.70
N ASN A 455 25.49 7.82 -11.81
CA ASN A 455 25.05 7.44 -13.15
C ASN A 455 23.69 8.03 -13.55
N ASN A 456 23.29 9.16 -12.98
CA ASN A 456 22.04 9.82 -13.32
C ASN A 456 22.23 10.74 -14.53
N VAL A 457 21.17 10.93 -15.31
CA VAL A 457 21.07 11.98 -16.33
C VAL A 457 20.14 13.05 -15.79
N VAL A 458 20.67 14.25 -15.56
CA VAL A 458 19.93 15.38 -14.99
C VAL A 458 19.86 16.49 -16.02
N ASN A 459 18.65 16.79 -16.49
CA ASN A 459 18.35 17.88 -17.40
C ASN A 459 17.71 19.01 -16.60
N GLY A 460 18.43 20.13 -16.47
CA GLY A 460 17.92 21.36 -15.88
C GLY A 460 17.61 22.36 -16.98
N GLY A 461 16.41 22.95 -17.01
CA GLY A 461 16.05 24.02 -17.93
C GLY A 461 15.76 25.36 -17.23
N GLY A 462 15.96 26.48 -17.93
CA GLY A 462 15.63 27.81 -17.40
C GLY A 462 16.62 28.30 -16.32
N SER A 463 16.12 28.79 -15.19
CA SER A 463 16.93 29.44 -14.14
C SER A 463 17.58 28.46 -13.14
N VAL A 464 17.82 27.21 -13.53
CA VAL A 464 18.37 26.22 -12.60
C VAL A 464 19.84 26.49 -12.31
N SER A 465 20.18 26.73 -11.05
CA SER A 465 21.55 27.06 -10.62
C SER A 465 22.42 25.83 -10.37
N ASN A 466 21.88 24.79 -9.71
CA ASN A 466 22.66 23.64 -9.24
C ASN A 466 22.06 22.31 -9.69
N GLY A 467 22.90 21.33 -10.04
CA GLY A 467 22.46 19.97 -10.33
C GLY A 467 22.24 19.16 -9.05
N ILE A 468 23.20 19.22 -8.12
CA ILE A 468 23.12 18.61 -6.79
C ILE A 468 23.52 19.65 -5.75
N ASP A 469 22.74 19.77 -4.67
CA ASP A 469 23.09 20.55 -3.49
C ASP A 469 23.15 19.70 -2.23
N LEU A 470 24.18 19.94 -1.41
CA LEU A 470 24.45 19.28 -0.13
C LEU A 470 24.61 20.32 0.98
N PRO A 471 23.50 20.94 1.45
CA PRO A 471 23.56 22.03 2.41
C PRO A 471 24.27 21.59 3.70
N GLY A 472 25.28 22.35 4.10
CA GLY A 472 26.18 22.04 5.22
C GLY A 472 25.51 22.30 6.57
N GLY A 473 24.74 21.34 7.06
CA GLY A 473 24.21 21.35 8.42
C GLY A 473 25.24 20.83 9.43
N GLY A 474 26.20 21.65 9.86
CA GLY A 474 27.20 21.28 10.88
C GLY A 474 28.13 20.12 10.48
N PRO A 475 29.21 19.85 11.25
CA PRO A 475 30.07 18.70 11.00
C PRO A 475 29.33 17.40 11.32
N ARG A 476 29.20 16.52 10.33
CA ARG A 476 28.57 15.19 10.44
C ARG A 476 29.57 14.10 10.08
N ALA A 477 29.42 12.91 10.65
CA ALA A 477 30.31 11.79 10.39
C ALA A 477 29.95 11.09 9.07
N GLY A 478 30.91 10.86 8.18
CA GLY A 478 30.67 10.15 6.90
C GLY A 478 30.91 11.03 5.68
N GLY A 479 30.15 10.80 4.60
CA GLY A 479 30.20 11.55 3.34
C GLY A 479 29.35 10.90 2.24
N TYR A 480 28.97 11.69 1.24
CA TYR A 480 28.26 11.19 0.06
C TYR A 480 29.24 10.70 -1.01
N VAL A 481 28.81 9.74 -1.83
CA VAL A 481 29.53 9.33 -3.06
C VAL A 481 28.75 9.83 -4.27
N ILE A 482 29.34 10.74 -5.03
CA ILE A 482 28.72 11.36 -6.22
C ILE A 482 29.57 11.08 -7.45
N THR A 483 29.10 10.18 -8.33
CA THR A 483 29.92 9.73 -9.47
C THR A 483 29.15 9.38 -10.74
N GLY A 484 29.74 9.66 -11.91
CA GLY A 484 29.18 9.22 -13.19
C GLY A 484 27.91 9.96 -13.64
N ASN A 485 27.52 11.05 -12.96
CA ASN A 485 26.31 11.80 -13.31
C ASN A 485 26.57 12.71 -14.53
N THR A 486 25.56 12.86 -15.39
CA THR A 486 25.58 13.74 -16.57
C THR A 486 24.57 14.87 -16.37
N PHE A 487 25.02 16.11 -16.47
CA PHE A 487 24.21 17.32 -16.31
C PHE A 487 24.12 18.10 -17.63
N VAL A 488 22.90 18.43 -18.04
CA VAL A 488 22.60 19.16 -19.29
C VAL A 488 21.61 20.29 -19.07
N GLY A 489 21.68 21.33 -19.91
CA GLY A 489 20.70 22.42 -19.95
C GLY A 489 20.85 23.54 -18.90
N PHE A 490 21.76 23.41 -17.92
CA PHE A 490 21.98 24.41 -16.89
C PHE A 490 22.69 25.65 -17.47
N THR A 491 21.96 26.76 -17.65
CA THR A 491 22.46 27.96 -18.37
C THR A 491 23.10 29.03 -17.47
N THR A 492 22.86 28.99 -16.15
CA THR A 492 23.25 30.05 -15.21
C THR A 492 24.60 29.83 -14.52
N ALA A 493 25.15 28.62 -14.57
CA ALA A 493 26.50 28.34 -14.12
C ALA A 493 27.41 28.09 -15.34
N GLY A 494 28.41 28.94 -15.52
CA GLY A 494 29.47 28.70 -16.48
C GLY A 494 30.02 27.28 -16.29
N VAL A 495 30.18 26.59 -17.42
CA VAL A 495 30.64 25.20 -17.53
C VAL A 495 31.79 24.94 -16.54
N ASN A 496 31.57 23.93 -15.68
CA ASN A 496 32.52 23.29 -14.74
C ASN A 496 32.64 23.75 -13.28
N ILE A 497 32.00 24.81 -12.76
CA ILE A 497 32.07 25.13 -11.31
C ILE A 497 30.80 25.87 -10.83
N PRO A 498 30.01 25.37 -9.85
CA PRO A 498 29.87 24.02 -9.30
C PRO A 498 28.43 23.50 -9.51
N VAL A 499 28.22 22.58 -10.45
CA VAL A 499 26.93 21.85 -10.58
C VAL A 499 26.64 21.01 -9.32
N ILE A 500 27.67 20.77 -8.50
CA ILE A 500 27.61 20.10 -7.21
C ILE A 500 28.15 21.04 -6.14
N THR A 501 27.30 21.52 -5.25
CA THR A 501 27.70 22.26 -4.06
C THR A 501 27.87 21.28 -2.89
N ALA A 502 29.12 20.98 -2.52
CA ALA A 502 29.44 20.05 -1.44
C ALA A 502 30.07 20.78 -0.25
N SER A 503 29.36 20.87 0.87
CA SER A 503 29.89 21.40 2.14
C SER A 503 30.21 20.33 3.20
N HIS A 504 29.97 19.05 2.92
CA HIS A 504 30.15 17.95 3.86
C HIS A 504 31.53 17.30 3.74
N SER A 505 32.29 17.30 4.83
CA SER A 505 33.59 16.61 4.92
C SER A 505 33.45 15.12 4.61
N GLY A 506 34.38 14.54 3.86
CA GLY A 506 34.35 13.11 3.49
C GLY A 506 33.54 12.79 2.22
N THR A 507 32.86 13.78 1.62
CA THR A 507 32.17 13.61 0.33
C THR A 507 33.17 13.36 -0.79
N VAL A 508 32.92 12.30 -1.58
CA VAL A 508 33.71 11.95 -2.76
C VAL A 508 32.93 12.34 -4.01
N VAL A 509 33.52 13.22 -4.83
CA VAL A 509 32.97 13.64 -6.12
C VAL A 509 33.94 13.25 -7.23
N ALA A 510 33.50 12.41 -8.18
CA ALA A 510 34.36 11.91 -9.27
C ALA A 510 33.57 11.71 -10.58
N ASN A 511 34.22 11.82 -11.73
CA ASN A 511 33.68 11.42 -13.03
C ASN A 511 32.27 11.95 -13.37
N ASN A 512 31.94 13.17 -12.96
CA ASN A 512 30.68 13.83 -13.32
C ASN A 512 30.91 14.72 -14.56
N PHE A 513 29.99 14.69 -15.50
CA PHE A 513 30.07 15.42 -16.77
C PHE A 513 29.01 16.51 -16.82
N GLY A 514 29.40 17.73 -17.19
CA GLY A 514 28.47 18.82 -17.49
C GLY A 514 28.81 19.41 -18.84
N SER A 515 27.82 19.56 -19.72
CA SER A 515 28.00 20.32 -20.95
C SER A 515 26.68 21.00 -21.32
N PRO A 516 26.68 22.32 -21.60
CA PRO A 516 25.48 23.04 -22.06
C PRO A 516 24.99 22.51 -23.42
N ASP A 517 25.86 21.86 -24.19
CA ASP A 517 25.58 21.41 -25.57
C ASP A 517 25.42 19.88 -25.69
N TYR A 518 25.43 19.12 -24.59
CA TYR A 518 25.24 17.67 -24.67
C TYR A 518 23.77 17.32 -24.92
N GLN A 519 23.49 16.96 -26.17
CA GLN A 519 22.25 16.29 -26.54
C GLN A 519 22.33 14.83 -26.06
N PRO A 520 21.42 14.37 -25.18
CA PRO A 520 21.42 12.96 -24.78
C PRO A 520 21.21 12.08 -26.03
N PRO A 521 21.89 10.94 -26.15
CA PRO A 521 21.69 10.03 -27.28
C PRO A 521 20.22 9.61 -27.32
N ALA A 522 19.59 9.77 -28.49
CA ALA A 522 18.19 9.42 -28.70
C ALA A 522 17.93 7.97 -28.24
N ARG A 523 17.15 7.81 -27.16
CA ARG A 523 16.70 6.49 -26.71
C ARG A 523 15.78 5.92 -27.79
N LYS A 524 16.13 4.74 -28.32
CA LYS A 524 15.18 3.91 -29.07
C LYS A 524 14.07 3.53 -28.10
N SER A 525 12.83 3.92 -28.40
CA SER A 525 11.65 3.46 -27.67
C SER A 525 11.64 1.92 -27.65
N ARG A 526 11.38 1.33 -26.48
CA ARG A 526 11.02 -0.07 -26.34
C ARG A 526 9.52 -0.19 -26.14
#